data_AF-A0A164VRX0-F1
#
_entry.id   AF-A0A164VRX0-F1
#
_cell.length_a   1.000
_cell.length_b   1.000
_cell.length_c   1.000
_cell.angle_alpha   90.00
_cell.angle_beta   90.00
_cell.angle_gamma   90.00
#
_symmetry.space_group_name_H-M   'P 1'
#
loop_
_entity.id
_entity.type
_entity.pdbx_description
1 polymer ?
#
loop_
_entity_poly.entity_id
_entity_poly.type
_entity_poly.pdbx_seq_one_letter_code
_entity_poly.pdbx_strand_id
1 'polypeptide(L)'
;MDDVDDINPFSSDAGSPIIAANLSLDEDLSPPDTPVNAPARLSSPGPTPPAKRPLPLSSSSSRQQPPKTDFCCTRDQWLHSGDDVEILVTGAQKTSDNSKTPYIAYIIQTGHVETRRRYSEFESLRNSLVKLYPTLIIPPIPSKQPISDYAVKQAKAKEDANLISRRKRMLHTFLNRMARHPILSNEHVFHRFLQSDVSWTEVLHSPPISTLPKNILKAPAHAPTDTTSAQVYAALPNPSAAQPLRHPDARFLESEIFTDKFANHVSGPMEKVTRRVMKRWAEYSHDHADLGAAINGFSLNESGALAASLEKTGQAIDTGYLSTSALLQEMESTWAEPLHEYSQFSSIIKKLLMYRHQKHVQYEMTQDGIESKREQLQTLERNEQEAQRLEGALSGSTIRPSRSTNSGTNGSGSDENPETREQDDAEVPPYSPPPPPARRGPPAMGFLHALSYTLHGMMDVDPETARRNSITKTRETLSQLEDALQASAQDLKYASSTIQADLDRFQRQKVADLREMAISMARSHRDWCKKNLEAWEEVKRETSKIEDHPNRLPLNEPDSAPVSEPTTGRPT
;
A
#
# COMPACT_ATOMS: atom_id res chain seq x y z
N MET A 1 -22.57 33.71 39.10
CA MET A 1 -22.55 34.89 38.23
C MET A 1 -21.09 35.27 38.04
N ASP A 2 -20.35 34.66 37.13
CA ASP A 2 -20.79 34.07 35.86
C ASP A 2 -19.97 32.82 35.55
N ASP A 3 -20.66 31.68 35.44
CA ASP A 3 -20.06 30.39 35.14
C ASP A 3 -19.82 30.26 33.63
N VAL A 4 -18.73 29.59 33.24
CA VAL A 4 -18.34 29.38 31.84
C VAL A 4 -18.27 27.88 31.58
N ASP A 5 -19.21 27.37 30.80
CA ASP A 5 -19.43 25.93 30.61
C ASP A 5 -18.27 25.21 29.92
N ASP A 6 -17.89 24.06 30.48
CA ASP A 6 -16.83 23.19 29.96
C ASP A 6 -17.41 22.25 28.88
N ILE A 7 -17.26 22.62 27.61
CA ILE A 7 -17.91 21.92 26.48
C ILE A 7 -17.20 20.57 26.20
N ASN A 8 -17.80 19.48 26.69
CA ASN A 8 -17.35 18.12 26.41
C ASN A 8 -17.51 17.77 24.90
N PRO A 9 -16.41 17.47 24.17
CA PRO A 9 -16.46 17.23 22.72
C PRO A 9 -16.99 15.85 22.30
N PHE A 10 -17.56 15.07 23.22
CA PHE A 10 -18.10 13.73 22.97
C PHE A 10 -19.64 13.62 23.01
N SER A 11 -20.38 14.73 23.17
CA SER A 11 -21.85 14.73 23.08
C SER A 11 -22.33 14.63 21.63
N SER A 12 -22.58 13.40 21.16
CA SER A 12 -23.26 13.17 19.88
C SER A 12 -24.78 13.34 20.03
N ASP A 13 -25.33 14.43 19.52
CA ASP A 13 -26.78 14.63 19.41
C ASP A 13 -27.40 13.70 18.34
N ALA A 14 -28.68 13.32 18.51
CA ALA A 14 -29.27 12.16 17.86
C ALA A 14 -30.15 12.52 16.63
N GLY A 15 -29.88 11.88 15.47
CA GLY A 15 -30.45 12.31 14.19
C GLY A 15 -30.93 11.22 13.20
N SER A 16 -30.98 9.94 13.60
CA SER A 16 -31.52 8.80 12.79
C SER A 16 -30.79 8.47 11.46
N PRO A 17 -31.04 7.28 10.87
CA PRO A 17 -30.91 5.97 11.51
C PRO A 17 -29.94 5.05 10.72
N ILE A 18 -29.18 4.20 11.42
CA ILE A 18 -28.44 3.09 10.80
C ILE A 18 -28.91 1.77 11.41
N ILE A 19 -29.17 0.79 10.54
CA ILE A 19 -29.70 -0.52 10.92
C ILE A 19 -28.60 -1.31 11.66
N ALA A 20 -28.79 -1.50 12.97
CA ALA A 20 -27.99 -2.42 13.77
C ALA A 20 -28.65 -3.80 13.80
N ALA A 21 -27.88 -4.87 13.61
CA ALA A 21 -28.35 -6.24 13.85
C ALA A 21 -28.18 -6.60 15.33
N ASN A 22 -29.19 -7.26 15.91
CA ASN A 22 -29.28 -7.51 17.35
C ASN A 22 -28.15 -8.42 17.89
N LEU A 23 -27.48 -7.96 18.94
CA LEU A 23 -26.85 -8.80 19.96
C LEU A 23 -27.17 -8.21 21.33
N SER A 24 -28.27 -8.66 21.92
CA SER A 24 -28.71 -8.30 23.27
C SER A 24 -28.07 -9.22 24.30
N LEU A 25 -27.33 -8.65 25.26
CA LEU A 25 -26.77 -9.35 26.41
C LEU A 25 -26.83 -8.43 27.63
N ASP A 26 -27.90 -8.56 28.40
CA ASP A 26 -28.01 -8.16 29.80
C ASP A 26 -29.15 -9.00 30.41
N GLU A 27 -28.90 -9.69 31.53
CA GLU A 27 -29.52 -9.35 32.81
C GLU A 27 -28.99 -10.21 33.97
N ASP A 28 -28.45 -9.49 34.96
CA ASP A 28 -28.48 -9.71 36.41
C ASP A 28 -27.78 -10.93 37.08
N LEU A 29 -27.45 -10.74 38.37
CA LEU A 29 -26.61 -11.60 39.21
C LEU A 29 -27.23 -11.83 40.61
N SER A 30 -27.74 -13.04 40.86
CA SER A 30 -27.86 -13.59 42.23
C SER A 30 -27.96 -15.13 42.23
N PRO A 31 -27.33 -15.84 43.19
CA PRO A 31 -27.27 -17.31 43.23
C PRO A 31 -28.36 -17.95 44.11
N PRO A 32 -28.70 -19.22 43.87
CA PRO A 32 -29.04 -20.12 44.97
C PRO A 32 -28.50 -21.57 44.85
N ASP A 33 -28.04 -22.07 45.99
CA ASP A 33 -28.10 -23.43 46.58
C ASP A 33 -28.16 -24.75 45.77
N THR A 34 -27.49 -25.76 46.34
CA THR A 34 -27.47 -27.17 45.92
C THR A 34 -28.64 -28.01 46.45
N PRO A 35 -29.09 -29.02 45.69
CA PRO A 35 -29.58 -30.28 46.24
C PRO A 35 -28.88 -31.53 45.65
N VAL A 36 -29.28 -32.73 46.12
CA VAL A 36 -28.50 -33.99 46.06
C VAL A 36 -29.37 -35.20 45.68
N ASN A 37 -28.77 -36.24 45.04
CA ASN A 37 -29.33 -37.57 44.70
C ASN A 37 -30.43 -37.62 43.60
N ALA A 38 -30.62 -38.70 42.82
CA ALA A 38 -29.77 -39.84 42.41
C ALA A 38 -30.35 -40.47 41.09
N PRO A 39 -30.19 -41.77 40.71
CA PRO A 39 -29.36 -42.10 39.55
C PRO A 39 -30.03 -42.91 38.40
N ALA A 40 -29.39 -42.93 37.22
CA ALA A 40 -29.68 -43.88 36.14
C ALA A 40 -28.40 -44.49 35.53
N ARG A 41 -28.50 -45.75 35.07
CA ARG A 41 -27.46 -46.64 34.50
C ARG A 41 -27.55 -46.63 32.95
N LEU A 42 -26.62 -47.13 32.11
CA LEU A 42 -25.26 -47.74 32.17
C LEU A 42 -24.71 -47.65 30.72
N SER A 43 -23.42 -47.43 30.43
CA SER A 43 -22.38 -48.47 30.21
C SER A 43 -21.06 -47.83 29.70
N SER A 44 -19.93 -48.54 29.78
CA SER A 44 -18.61 -48.11 29.25
C SER A 44 -17.94 -49.23 28.44
N PRO A 45 -16.91 -48.96 27.60
CA PRO A 45 -15.50 -48.85 28.05
C PRO A 45 -14.73 -47.68 27.37
N GLY A 46 -13.50 -47.26 27.73
CA GLY A 46 -12.50 -47.75 28.69
C GLY A 46 -11.26 -48.36 27.99
N PRO A 47 -9.98 -48.14 28.43
CA PRO A 47 -9.45 -47.26 29.48
C PRO A 47 -8.36 -46.25 29.01
N THR A 48 -7.90 -45.35 29.90
CA THR A 48 -6.72 -44.48 29.69
C THR A 48 -5.69 -44.59 30.82
N PRO A 49 -4.36 -44.59 30.52
CA PRO A 49 -3.30 -44.44 31.52
C PRO A 49 -2.92 -42.94 31.76
N PRO A 50 -2.24 -42.59 32.87
CA PRO A 50 -2.18 -41.21 33.36
C PRO A 50 -1.04 -40.36 32.77
N ALA A 51 -1.31 -39.08 32.56
CA ALA A 51 -0.30 -38.08 32.17
C ALA A 51 0.46 -37.52 33.39
N LYS A 52 1.80 -37.62 33.36
CA LYS A 52 2.71 -36.87 34.26
C LYS A 52 4.02 -36.49 33.55
N ARG A 53 4.08 -35.29 32.96
CA ARG A 53 5.27 -34.40 32.91
C ARG A 53 4.89 -33.02 32.35
N PRO A 54 5.64 -31.94 32.67
CA PRO A 54 5.30 -30.59 32.24
C PRO A 54 5.68 -30.33 30.77
N LEU A 55 5.05 -29.31 30.18
CA LEU A 55 5.33 -28.83 28.83
C LEU A 55 6.75 -28.23 28.76
N PRO A 56 7.57 -28.58 27.75
CA PRO A 56 8.77 -27.81 27.41
C PRO A 56 8.37 -26.50 26.71
N LEU A 57 9.20 -25.46 26.89
CA LEU A 57 9.09 -24.24 26.08
C LEU A 57 9.40 -24.56 24.62
N SER A 58 8.46 -24.29 23.71
CA SER A 58 8.72 -24.36 22.27
C SER A 58 9.67 -23.24 21.84
N SER A 59 10.94 -23.58 21.63
CA SER A 59 11.82 -22.78 20.80
C SER A 59 11.26 -22.70 19.37
N SER A 60 11.42 -21.55 18.72
CA SER A 60 10.89 -21.32 17.38
C SER A 60 11.75 -22.02 16.32
N SER A 61 11.51 -23.32 16.12
CA SER A 61 12.12 -24.11 15.05
C SER A 61 11.66 -23.57 13.69
N SER A 62 12.52 -22.78 13.04
CA SER A 62 12.31 -22.33 11.66
C SER A 62 12.13 -23.53 10.75
N ARG A 63 11.12 -23.48 9.87
CA ARG A 63 10.88 -24.52 8.87
C ARG A 63 11.90 -24.37 7.74
N GLN A 64 13.11 -24.86 8.00
CA GLN A 64 14.24 -24.80 7.08
C GLN A 64 13.82 -25.23 5.67
N GLN A 65 13.96 -24.31 4.72
CA GLN A 65 13.96 -24.66 3.30
C GLN A 65 15.23 -25.47 3.00
N PRO A 66 15.23 -26.35 1.98
CA PRO A 66 16.46 -27.05 1.58
C PRO A 66 17.56 -26.01 1.28
N PRO A 67 18.80 -26.24 1.74
CA PRO A 67 19.88 -25.28 1.53
C PRO A 67 20.12 -25.08 0.03
N LYS A 68 20.19 -23.81 -0.38
CA LYS A 68 20.47 -23.44 -1.77
C LYS A 68 21.86 -23.94 -2.16
N THR A 69 21.98 -24.52 -3.35
CA THR A 69 23.25 -25.00 -3.93
C THR A 69 23.81 -24.07 -5.00
N ASP A 70 22.91 -23.44 -5.78
CA ASP A 70 23.26 -22.82 -7.06
C ASP A 70 23.39 -21.30 -6.89
N PHE A 71 24.59 -20.84 -6.54
CA PHE A 71 24.87 -19.42 -6.29
C PHE A 71 25.41 -18.69 -7.53
N CYS A 72 24.91 -17.47 -7.81
CA CYS A 72 25.39 -16.68 -8.94
C CYS A 72 26.72 -15.94 -8.65
N CYS A 73 27.05 -15.69 -7.38
CA CYS A 73 28.33 -15.09 -6.96
C CYS A 73 28.63 -15.28 -5.46
N THR A 74 29.81 -14.85 -5.00
CA THR A 74 30.23 -14.93 -3.58
C THR A 74 29.39 -14.06 -2.63
N ARG A 75 28.66 -13.05 -3.11
CA ARG A 75 27.69 -12.30 -2.28
C ARG A 75 26.38 -13.06 -2.13
N ASP A 76 25.93 -13.73 -3.18
CA ASP A 76 24.77 -14.63 -3.14
C ASP A 76 24.98 -15.78 -2.16
N GLN A 77 26.15 -16.44 -2.23
CA GLN A 77 26.55 -17.49 -1.29
C GLN A 77 26.65 -16.97 0.16
N TRP A 78 27.16 -15.76 0.36
CA TRP A 78 27.24 -15.15 1.69
C TRP A 78 25.86 -14.84 2.28
N LEU A 79 24.94 -14.28 1.50
CA LEU A 79 23.56 -13.99 1.95
C LEU A 79 22.74 -15.24 2.32
N HIS A 80 23.15 -16.40 1.83
CA HIS A 80 22.45 -17.68 1.99
C HIS A 80 23.29 -18.73 2.76
N SER A 81 24.30 -18.32 3.54
CA SER A 81 25.19 -19.26 4.28
C SER A 81 24.47 -20.08 5.35
N GLY A 82 23.34 -19.58 5.87
CA GLY A 82 22.56 -20.19 6.95
C GLY A 82 22.81 -19.55 8.33
N ASP A 83 23.79 -18.66 8.44
CA ASP A 83 23.99 -17.79 9.61
C ASP A 83 22.95 -16.65 9.65
N ASP A 84 22.83 -15.94 10.77
CA ASP A 84 22.08 -14.67 10.85
C ASP A 84 22.88 -13.55 10.17
N VAL A 85 22.80 -13.49 8.84
CA VAL A 85 23.59 -12.60 7.99
C VAL A 85 22.98 -11.18 7.94
N GLU A 86 23.60 -10.25 8.68
CA GLU A 86 23.22 -8.83 8.69
C GLU A 86 24.13 -7.96 7.80
N ILE A 87 23.53 -7.03 7.06
CA ILE A 87 24.19 -6.00 6.26
C ILE A 87 24.24 -4.70 7.07
N LEU A 88 25.35 -4.42 7.74
CA LEU A 88 25.48 -3.23 8.59
C LEU A 88 25.76 -1.98 7.74
N VAL A 89 25.05 -0.88 8.01
CA VAL A 89 25.41 0.45 7.49
C VAL A 89 26.13 1.16 8.63
N THR A 90 27.45 1.14 8.63
CA THR A 90 28.29 1.46 9.81
C THR A 90 28.47 2.97 10.00
N GLY A 91 28.60 3.74 8.91
CA GLY A 91 28.90 5.17 8.95
C GLY A 91 28.34 5.96 7.76
N ALA A 92 28.54 7.27 7.82
CA ALA A 92 28.21 8.20 6.75
C ALA A 92 29.30 9.28 6.68
N GLN A 93 29.93 9.46 5.51
CA GLN A 93 31.09 10.33 5.31
C GLN A 93 30.79 11.36 4.22
N LYS A 94 31.17 12.63 4.45
CA LYS A 94 31.14 13.67 3.42
C LYS A 94 32.38 13.51 2.53
N THR A 95 32.17 13.31 1.24
CA THR A 95 33.24 13.17 0.23
C THR A 95 32.89 13.96 -1.05
N SER A 96 33.87 14.20 -1.91
CA SER A 96 33.72 14.73 -3.27
C SER A 96 34.26 13.78 -4.35
N ASP A 97 34.51 12.51 -4.01
CA ASP A 97 35.06 11.51 -4.94
C ASP A 97 34.24 11.44 -6.24
N ASN A 98 34.91 11.64 -7.38
CA ASN A 98 34.32 11.65 -8.72
C ASN A 98 33.13 12.62 -8.90
N SER A 99 33.05 13.72 -8.12
CA SER A 99 31.97 14.70 -8.27
C SER A 99 32.39 16.15 -8.02
N LYS A 100 31.76 17.08 -8.76
CA LYS A 100 32.01 18.53 -8.64
C LYS A 100 31.40 19.15 -7.38
N THR A 101 30.50 18.44 -6.70
CA THR A 101 29.87 18.87 -5.45
C THR A 101 30.04 17.80 -4.37
N PRO A 102 30.28 18.19 -3.10
CA PRO A 102 30.41 17.23 -2.02
C PRO A 102 29.06 16.57 -1.71
N TYR A 103 29.09 15.27 -1.43
CA TYR A 103 27.93 14.44 -1.11
C TYR A 103 28.21 13.54 0.09
N ILE A 104 27.17 12.87 0.58
CA ILE A 104 27.27 11.92 1.69
C ILE A 104 27.27 10.50 1.12
N ALA A 105 28.37 9.78 1.34
CA ALA A 105 28.50 8.35 1.10
C ALA A 105 28.19 7.58 2.39
N TYR A 106 27.36 6.56 2.30
CA TYR A 106 27.07 5.63 3.39
C TYR A 106 28.01 4.43 3.28
N ILE A 107 28.59 4.04 4.41
CA ILE A 107 29.52 2.92 4.52
C ILE A 107 28.71 1.66 4.82
N ILE A 108 28.82 0.64 3.97
CA ILE A 108 28.08 -0.62 4.06
C ILE A 108 29.09 -1.76 4.28
N GLN A 109 28.93 -2.48 5.37
CA GLN A 109 29.71 -3.65 5.75
C GLN A 109 28.93 -4.92 5.39
N THR A 110 29.57 -5.85 4.67
CA THR A 110 29.00 -7.17 4.34
C THR A 110 30.02 -8.26 4.69
N GLY A 111 29.99 -8.69 5.96
CA GLY A 111 31.06 -9.50 6.54
C GLY A 111 32.39 -8.73 6.53
N HIS A 112 33.39 -9.25 5.83
CA HIS A 112 34.71 -8.61 5.71
C HIS A 112 34.83 -7.57 4.58
N VAL A 113 33.77 -7.32 3.80
CA VAL A 113 33.79 -6.37 2.67
C VAL A 113 33.12 -5.06 3.07
N GLU A 114 33.84 -3.94 2.94
CA GLU A 114 33.30 -2.59 3.05
C GLU A 114 33.08 -2.00 1.64
N THR A 115 31.86 -1.53 1.34
CA THR A 115 31.55 -0.73 0.15
C THR A 115 30.93 0.61 0.53
N ARG A 116 31.02 1.60 -0.36
CA ARG A 116 30.55 2.97 -0.11
C ARG A 116 29.59 3.40 -1.21
N ARG A 117 28.36 3.76 -0.83
CA ARG A 117 27.28 4.13 -1.76
C ARG A 117 26.59 5.42 -1.31
N ARG A 118 26.31 6.34 -2.23
CA ARG A 118 25.61 7.61 -1.93
C ARG A 118 24.10 7.46 -2.08
N TYR A 119 23.32 8.35 -1.45
CA TYR A 119 21.84 8.26 -1.44
C TYR A 119 21.20 8.05 -2.84
N SER A 120 21.68 8.75 -3.87
CA SER A 120 21.14 8.62 -5.24
C SER A 120 21.40 7.25 -5.90
N GLU A 121 22.32 6.46 -5.36
CA GLU A 121 22.61 5.10 -5.82
C GLU A 121 21.60 4.12 -5.23
N PHE A 122 21.28 4.25 -3.93
CA PHE A 122 20.13 3.54 -3.33
C PHE A 122 18.81 3.90 -4.04
N GLU A 123 18.62 5.17 -4.38
CA GLU A 123 17.44 5.64 -5.12
C GLU A 123 17.35 5.00 -6.52
N SER A 124 18.46 4.89 -7.25
CA SER A 124 18.49 4.25 -8.57
C SER A 124 18.41 2.72 -8.49
N LEU A 125 19.01 2.06 -7.49
CA LEU A 125 18.82 0.64 -7.21
C LEU A 125 17.33 0.35 -6.98
N ARG A 126 16.70 1.07 -6.04
CA ARG A 126 15.28 0.90 -5.73
C ARG A 126 14.40 1.12 -6.96
N ASN A 127 14.66 2.17 -7.72
CA ASN A 127 13.89 2.48 -8.93
C ASN A 127 14.10 1.46 -10.06
N SER A 128 15.25 0.79 -10.11
CA SER A 128 15.49 -0.32 -11.06
C SER A 128 14.75 -1.59 -10.60
N LEU A 129 14.84 -1.95 -9.31
CA LEU A 129 14.11 -3.09 -8.75
C LEU A 129 12.59 -2.97 -8.90
N VAL A 130 12.02 -1.78 -8.73
CA VAL A 130 10.58 -1.52 -8.97
C VAL A 130 10.17 -1.74 -10.44
N LYS A 131 11.09 -1.64 -11.39
CA LYS A 131 10.84 -1.91 -12.82
C LYS A 131 11.12 -3.36 -13.22
N LEU A 132 12.14 -3.99 -12.62
CA LEU A 132 12.45 -5.41 -12.80
C LEU A 132 11.36 -6.30 -12.18
N TYR A 133 10.78 -5.86 -11.06
CA TYR A 133 9.80 -6.60 -10.28
C TYR A 133 8.54 -5.75 -9.99
N PRO A 134 7.72 -5.41 -11.00
CA PRO A 134 6.54 -4.55 -10.85
C PRO A 134 5.42 -5.19 -9.98
N THR A 135 5.52 -6.50 -9.73
CA THR A 135 4.62 -7.29 -8.89
C THR A 135 5.08 -7.42 -7.44
N LEU A 136 6.25 -6.88 -7.07
CA LEU A 136 6.85 -7.07 -5.73
C LEU A 136 6.91 -5.79 -4.88
N ILE A 137 6.73 -5.94 -3.57
CA ILE A 137 6.77 -4.87 -2.57
C ILE A 137 8.23 -4.51 -2.26
N ILE A 138 8.84 -3.72 -3.15
CA ILE A 138 10.20 -3.20 -2.94
C ILE A 138 10.21 -2.22 -1.76
N PRO A 139 10.95 -2.48 -0.66
CA PRO A 139 10.92 -1.65 0.54
C PRO A 139 11.23 -0.17 0.27
N PRO A 140 10.69 0.77 1.06
CA PRO A 140 10.95 2.20 0.90
C PRO A 140 12.40 2.58 1.23
N ILE A 141 12.77 3.81 0.88
CA ILE A 141 14.00 4.48 1.30
C ILE A 141 13.62 5.86 1.88
N PRO A 142 14.44 6.44 2.77
CA PRO A 142 14.16 7.77 3.34
C PRO A 142 14.04 8.82 2.24
N SER A 143 13.16 9.81 2.42
CA SER A 143 12.83 10.75 1.35
C SER A 143 14.00 11.67 0.94
N LYS A 144 13.95 12.10 -0.33
CA LYS A 144 14.91 13.04 -0.94
C LYS A 144 14.68 14.49 -0.49
N GLN A 145 14.72 14.74 0.83
CA GLN A 145 14.88 16.09 1.36
C GLN A 145 16.18 16.71 0.80
N PRO A 146 16.17 17.98 0.34
CA PRO A 146 17.30 18.60 -0.35
C PRO A 146 18.51 18.74 0.57
N ILE A 147 19.62 18.11 0.17
CA ILE A 147 20.91 18.11 0.90
C ILE A 147 21.74 19.38 0.59
N SER A 148 21.22 20.29 -0.25
CA SER A 148 21.91 21.51 -0.72
C SER A 148 22.35 22.48 0.40
N ASP A 149 21.72 22.43 1.57
CA ASP A 149 21.96 23.34 2.69
C ASP A 149 23.05 22.89 3.68
N TYR A 150 23.66 21.70 3.47
CA TYR A 150 24.65 21.07 4.36
C TYR A 150 26.04 21.77 4.39
N ALA A 151 26.07 23.07 4.72
CA ALA A 151 27.12 23.82 5.45
C ALA A 151 27.02 25.35 5.23
N VAL A 152 26.06 26.05 5.87
CA VAL A 152 26.05 27.54 5.91
C VAL A 152 25.81 28.13 7.32
N LYS A 153 25.11 27.42 8.23
CA LYS A 153 24.82 27.92 9.59
C LYS A 153 24.97 26.82 10.63
N GLN A 154 25.70 27.08 11.73
CA GLN A 154 25.91 26.13 12.83
C GLN A 154 24.61 25.55 13.40
N ALA A 155 23.53 26.34 13.45
CA ALA A 155 22.23 25.91 13.94
C ALA A 155 21.66 24.66 13.23
N LYS A 156 21.95 24.46 11.94
CA LYS A 156 21.46 23.28 11.19
C LYS A 156 22.23 21.98 11.49
N ALA A 157 23.44 22.05 12.06
CA ALA A 157 24.32 20.88 12.17
C ALA A 157 23.72 19.73 13.00
N LYS A 158 22.87 20.03 14.00
CA LYS A 158 22.15 19.01 14.80
C LYS A 158 20.99 18.37 14.02
N GLU A 159 20.26 19.15 13.22
CA GLU A 159 19.20 18.65 12.33
C GLU A 159 19.81 17.77 11.23
N ASP A 160 20.91 18.23 10.63
CA ASP A 160 21.70 17.53 9.62
C ASP A 160 22.20 16.15 10.12
N ALA A 161 22.72 16.11 11.36
CA ALA A 161 23.19 14.87 12.00
C ALA A 161 22.04 13.90 12.33
N ASN A 162 20.89 14.41 12.79
CA ASN A 162 19.69 13.60 13.03
C ASN A 162 19.16 13.02 11.71
N LEU A 163 19.10 13.82 10.64
CA LEU A 163 18.67 13.38 9.31
C LEU A 163 19.63 12.35 8.70
N ILE A 164 20.95 12.50 8.87
CA ILE A 164 21.93 11.47 8.50
C ILE A 164 21.68 10.17 9.28
N SER A 165 21.46 10.27 10.59
CA SER A 165 21.26 9.10 11.46
C SER A 165 19.98 8.33 11.12
N ARG A 166 18.88 9.05 10.88
CA ARG A 166 17.62 8.50 10.37
C ARG A 166 17.79 7.85 8.99
N ARG A 167 18.53 8.51 8.08
CA ARG A 167 18.84 7.94 6.75
C ARG A 167 19.67 6.66 6.87
N LYS A 168 20.71 6.65 7.70
CA LYS A 168 21.54 5.47 8.01
C LYS A 168 20.67 4.29 8.46
N ARG A 169 19.76 4.51 9.43
CA ARG A 169 18.81 3.49 9.93
C ARG A 169 17.84 3.00 8.85
N MET A 170 17.18 3.89 8.12
CA MET A 170 16.23 3.45 7.08
C MET A 170 16.92 2.76 5.90
N LEU A 171 18.14 3.15 5.51
CA LEU A 171 18.92 2.46 4.49
C LEU A 171 19.42 1.09 4.96
N HIS A 172 19.76 0.95 6.25
CA HIS A 172 20.04 -0.34 6.88
C HIS A 172 18.83 -1.29 6.81
N THR A 173 17.65 -0.81 7.19
CA THR A 173 16.40 -1.57 7.12
C THR A 173 16.04 -1.96 5.68
N PHE A 174 16.25 -1.05 4.71
CA PHE A 174 16.06 -1.32 3.28
C PHE A 174 16.94 -2.48 2.78
N LEU A 175 18.25 -2.45 3.04
CA LEU A 175 19.18 -3.52 2.64
C LEU A 175 18.81 -4.86 3.30
N ASN A 176 18.58 -4.87 4.61
CA ASN A 176 18.27 -6.10 5.35
C ASN A 176 16.85 -6.65 5.08
N ARG A 177 15.92 -5.84 4.57
CA ARG A 177 14.63 -6.36 4.05
C ARG A 177 14.76 -6.95 2.64
N MET A 178 15.69 -6.47 1.80
CA MET A 178 16.00 -7.14 0.52
C MET A 178 16.76 -8.46 0.74
N ALA A 179 17.73 -8.48 1.66
CA ALA A 179 18.46 -9.69 2.05
C ALA A 179 17.55 -10.82 2.57
N ARG A 180 16.51 -10.48 3.34
CA ARG A 180 15.52 -11.45 3.85
C ARG A 180 14.37 -11.75 2.88
N HIS A 181 14.37 -11.16 1.68
CA HIS A 181 13.27 -11.33 0.72
C HIS A 181 13.58 -12.48 -0.26
N PRO A 182 12.77 -13.56 -0.34
CA PRO A 182 13.09 -14.78 -1.12
C PRO A 182 13.43 -14.57 -2.62
N ILE A 183 12.88 -13.57 -3.32
CA ILE A 183 13.31 -13.24 -4.70
C ILE A 183 14.47 -12.22 -4.71
N LEU A 184 14.30 -11.02 -4.13
CA LEU A 184 15.31 -9.94 -4.16
C LEU A 184 16.68 -10.32 -3.55
N SER A 185 16.74 -11.24 -2.60
CA SER A 185 17.99 -11.78 -2.04
C SER A 185 18.84 -12.53 -3.07
N ASN A 186 18.23 -13.01 -4.16
CA ASN A 186 18.87 -13.73 -5.26
C ASN A 186 19.21 -12.83 -6.45
N GLU A 187 18.82 -11.55 -6.44
CA GLU A 187 19.04 -10.61 -7.54
C GLU A 187 20.49 -10.14 -7.62
N HIS A 188 21.17 -10.45 -8.72
CA HIS A 188 22.57 -10.12 -8.94
C HIS A 188 22.84 -8.61 -9.01
N VAL A 189 21.87 -7.80 -9.43
CA VAL A 189 21.93 -6.32 -9.34
C VAL A 189 22.07 -5.85 -7.89
N PHE A 190 21.39 -6.51 -6.94
CA PHE A 190 21.54 -6.22 -5.51
C PHE A 190 22.90 -6.70 -4.98
N HIS A 191 23.38 -7.87 -5.41
CA HIS A 191 24.73 -8.34 -5.06
C HIS A 191 25.82 -7.38 -5.52
N ARG A 192 25.75 -6.90 -6.77
CA ARG A 192 26.69 -5.90 -7.34
C ARG A 192 26.64 -4.56 -6.61
N PHE A 193 25.51 -4.17 -6.04
CA PHE A 193 25.43 -2.98 -5.19
C PHE A 193 26.26 -3.13 -3.90
N LEU A 194 26.28 -4.33 -3.30
CA LEU A 194 27.01 -4.65 -2.07
C LEU A 194 28.53 -4.88 -2.26
N GLN A 195 28.99 -5.02 -3.50
CA GLN A 195 30.42 -5.17 -3.83
C GLN A 195 31.16 -3.83 -3.75
N SER A 196 32.46 -3.88 -3.45
CA SER A 196 33.35 -2.72 -3.27
C SER A 196 34.13 -2.34 -4.53
N ASP A 197 34.43 -3.32 -5.36
CA ASP A 197 35.10 -3.25 -6.66
C ASP A 197 34.18 -2.81 -7.81
N VAL A 198 32.86 -2.91 -7.63
CA VAL A 198 31.88 -2.64 -8.69
C VAL A 198 31.44 -1.17 -8.74
N SER A 199 31.66 -0.54 -9.89
CA SER A 199 31.15 0.81 -10.23
C SER A 199 29.63 0.79 -10.41
N TRP A 200 28.86 1.45 -9.54
CA TRP A 200 27.40 1.47 -9.66
C TRP A 200 26.91 2.14 -10.96
N THR A 201 27.64 3.16 -11.45
CA THR A 201 27.37 3.78 -12.76
C THR A 201 27.45 2.77 -13.89
N GLU A 202 28.38 1.81 -13.84
CA GLU A 202 28.48 0.74 -14.82
C GLU A 202 27.30 -0.24 -14.71
N VAL A 203 26.90 -0.61 -13.49
CA VAL A 203 25.72 -1.48 -13.25
C VAL A 203 24.47 -0.91 -13.94
N LEU A 204 24.23 0.40 -13.80
CA LEU A 204 23.09 1.09 -14.42
C LEU A 204 23.07 1.07 -15.96
N HIS A 205 24.23 0.91 -16.61
CA HIS A 205 24.35 0.83 -18.08
C HIS A 205 24.50 -0.62 -18.58
N SER A 206 24.63 -1.60 -17.69
CA SER A 206 24.66 -3.03 -18.00
C SER A 206 23.27 -3.69 -17.90
N PRO A 207 23.01 -4.80 -18.63
CA PRO A 207 21.85 -5.64 -18.38
C PRO A 207 21.86 -6.20 -16.95
N PRO A 208 20.70 -6.44 -16.32
CA PRO A 208 19.35 -6.25 -16.85
C PRO A 208 18.83 -4.79 -16.78
N ILE A 209 19.58 -3.84 -16.21
CA ILE A 209 19.08 -2.47 -16.01
C ILE A 209 18.95 -1.71 -17.33
N SER A 210 19.95 -1.80 -18.22
CA SER A 210 19.92 -1.07 -19.50
C SER A 210 18.94 -1.63 -20.53
N THR A 211 18.44 -2.85 -20.33
CA THR A 211 17.38 -3.47 -21.14
C THR A 211 15.97 -3.22 -20.60
N LEU A 212 15.81 -2.43 -19.53
CA LEU A 212 14.48 -2.13 -18.97
C LEU A 212 13.58 -1.33 -19.93
N PRO A 213 12.31 -1.73 -20.11
CA PRO A 213 11.39 -1.10 -21.03
C PRO A 213 10.96 0.29 -20.55
N LYS A 214 10.66 1.18 -21.51
CA LYS A 214 10.16 2.54 -21.21
C LYS A 214 8.77 2.55 -20.57
N ASN A 215 7.96 1.51 -20.81
CA ASN A 215 6.64 1.32 -20.22
C ASN A 215 6.50 -0.13 -19.74
N ILE A 216 6.32 -0.33 -18.43
CA ILE A 216 6.27 -1.65 -17.79
C ILE A 216 4.93 -2.39 -18.03
N LEU A 217 3.92 -1.69 -18.55
CA LEU A 217 2.70 -2.32 -19.07
C LEU A 217 2.98 -3.04 -20.40
N LYS A 218 3.91 -2.51 -21.19
CA LYS A 218 4.31 -2.97 -22.53
C LYS A 218 5.44 -4.01 -22.53
N ALA A 219 5.50 -4.82 -21.48
CA ALA A 219 6.46 -5.91 -21.32
C ALA A 219 5.86 -7.00 -20.41
N PRO A 220 6.42 -8.24 -20.41
CA PRO A 220 5.96 -9.31 -19.55
C PRO A 220 6.06 -8.96 -18.07
N ALA A 221 5.00 -9.20 -17.30
CA ALA A 221 4.96 -8.93 -15.87
C ALA A 221 5.93 -9.82 -15.06
N HIS A 222 6.33 -10.97 -15.63
CA HIS A 222 7.24 -11.94 -15.01
C HIS A 222 8.72 -11.75 -15.39
N ALA A 223 8.99 -11.13 -16.53
CA ALA A 223 10.34 -10.87 -17.03
C ALA A 223 10.34 -9.57 -17.87
N PRO A 224 10.29 -8.37 -17.24
CA PRO A 224 10.12 -7.10 -17.96
C PRO A 224 11.24 -6.79 -18.96
N THR A 225 12.40 -7.44 -18.84
CA THR A 225 13.56 -7.28 -19.73
C THR A 225 13.63 -8.30 -20.87
N ASP A 226 12.66 -9.20 -21.00
CA ASP A 226 12.57 -10.05 -22.20
C ASP A 226 12.19 -9.21 -23.42
N THR A 227 13.06 -9.20 -24.42
CA THR A 227 12.80 -8.55 -25.72
C THR A 227 12.20 -9.51 -26.74
N THR A 228 12.19 -10.83 -26.49
CA THR A 228 11.72 -11.86 -27.44
C THR A 228 10.24 -11.69 -27.75
N SER A 229 9.44 -11.39 -26.73
CA SER A 229 7.99 -11.17 -26.84
C SER A 229 7.57 -9.74 -27.23
N ALA A 230 8.52 -8.81 -27.46
CA ALA A 230 8.25 -7.38 -27.56
C ALA A 230 7.22 -6.97 -28.64
N GLN A 231 7.14 -7.70 -29.76
CA GLN A 231 6.14 -7.44 -30.80
C GLN A 231 4.70 -7.69 -30.33
N VAL A 232 4.47 -8.76 -29.56
CA VAL A 232 3.15 -9.12 -29.02
C VAL A 232 2.69 -8.05 -28.00
N TYR A 233 3.58 -7.65 -27.09
CA TYR A 233 3.26 -6.57 -26.15
C TYR A 233 3.10 -5.21 -26.83
N ALA A 234 3.76 -4.96 -27.97
CA ALA A 234 3.59 -3.72 -28.75
C ALA A 234 2.16 -3.51 -29.27
N ALA A 235 1.38 -4.58 -29.51
CA ALA A 235 -0.01 -4.49 -29.97
C ALA A 235 -1.03 -4.09 -28.87
N LEU A 236 -0.72 -4.28 -27.58
CA LEU A 236 -1.64 -4.00 -26.46
C LEU A 236 -2.14 -2.53 -26.38
N PRO A 237 -3.26 -2.24 -25.72
CA PRO A 237 -3.62 -0.88 -25.32
C PRO A 237 -2.71 -0.33 -24.21
N ASN A 238 -2.74 0.98 -23.97
CA ASN A 238 -2.03 1.63 -22.85
C ASN A 238 -3.02 2.40 -21.96
N PRO A 239 -3.62 1.75 -20.95
CA PRO A 239 -4.80 2.24 -20.26
C PRO A 239 -4.52 3.30 -19.19
N SER A 240 -5.49 4.20 -18.99
CA SER A 240 -5.51 5.12 -17.86
C SER A 240 -5.64 4.35 -16.53
N ALA A 241 -4.95 4.82 -15.50
CA ALA A 241 -5.12 4.37 -14.12
C ALA A 241 -6.57 4.54 -13.61
N ALA A 242 -7.31 5.50 -14.16
CA ALA A 242 -8.70 5.81 -13.76
C ALA A 242 -9.76 5.09 -14.62
N GLN A 243 -9.38 4.23 -15.55
CA GLN A 243 -10.34 3.47 -16.36
C GLN A 243 -11.06 2.43 -15.47
N PRO A 244 -12.41 2.37 -15.44
CA PRO A 244 -13.12 1.34 -14.70
C PRO A 244 -12.98 -0.04 -15.35
N LEU A 245 -13.12 -1.10 -14.55
CA LEU A 245 -13.20 -2.48 -15.03
C LEU A 245 -14.65 -2.89 -15.26
N ARG A 246 -14.87 -3.77 -16.25
CA ARG A 246 -16.17 -4.41 -16.49
C ARG A 246 -16.43 -5.55 -15.51
N HIS A 247 -15.38 -6.29 -15.12
CA HIS A 247 -15.48 -7.47 -14.25
C HIS A 247 -14.44 -7.46 -13.10
N PRO A 248 -14.48 -6.48 -12.17
CA PRO A 248 -13.48 -6.37 -11.10
C PRO A 248 -13.44 -7.59 -10.15
N ASP A 249 -12.23 -7.99 -9.76
CA ASP A 249 -12.00 -9.07 -8.78
C ASP A 249 -12.15 -8.52 -7.36
N ALA A 250 -13.18 -8.99 -6.65
CA ALA A 250 -13.55 -8.51 -5.31
C ALA A 250 -12.39 -8.51 -4.31
N ARG A 251 -11.47 -9.49 -4.38
CA ARG A 251 -10.34 -9.59 -3.44
C ARG A 251 -9.34 -8.45 -3.59
N PHE A 252 -9.20 -7.91 -4.80
CA PHE A 252 -8.35 -6.75 -5.06
C PHE A 252 -9.05 -5.45 -4.64
N LEU A 253 -10.37 -5.33 -4.84
CA LEU A 253 -11.15 -4.21 -4.28
C LEU A 253 -11.08 -4.18 -2.74
N GLU A 254 -11.23 -5.33 -2.08
CA GLU A 254 -11.06 -5.47 -0.64
C GLU A 254 -9.63 -5.11 -0.19
N SER A 255 -8.61 -5.51 -0.96
CA SER A 255 -7.21 -5.17 -0.71
C SER A 255 -6.93 -3.67 -0.85
N GLU A 256 -7.57 -2.99 -1.81
CA GLU A 256 -7.50 -1.53 -1.98
C GLU A 256 -8.17 -0.82 -0.79
N ILE A 257 -9.42 -1.19 -0.45
CA ILE A 257 -10.17 -0.64 0.68
C ILE A 257 -9.41 -0.86 2.01
N PHE A 258 -8.80 -2.03 2.21
CA PHE A 258 -7.96 -2.31 3.37
C PHE A 258 -6.69 -1.45 3.39
N THR A 259 -6.03 -1.29 2.24
CA THR A 259 -4.82 -0.47 2.11
C THR A 259 -5.12 1.01 2.37
N ASP A 260 -6.27 1.53 1.92
CA ASP A 260 -6.72 2.88 2.21
C ASP A 260 -7.01 3.09 3.70
N LYS A 261 -7.77 2.17 4.32
CA LYS A 261 -8.05 2.20 5.78
C LYS A 261 -6.75 2.16 6.60
N PHE A 262 -5.82 1.27 6.24
CA PHE A 262 -4.52 1.16 6.89
C PHE A 262 -3.67 2.42 6.71
N ALA A 263 -3.58 2.96 5.49
CA ALA A 263 -2.85 4.20 5.20
C ALA A 263 -3.36 5.36 6.07
N ASN A 264 -4.68 5.58 6.07
CA ASN A 264 -5.34 6.67 6.77
C ASN A 264 -5.20 6.54 8.30
N HIS A 265 -5.16 5.31 8.83
CA HIS A 265 -4.93 5.08 10.26
C HIS A 265 -3.48 5.37 10.69
N VAL A 266 -2.50 4.90 9.90
CA VAL A 266 -1.06 5.04 10.20
C VAL A 266 -0.59 6.48 10.08
N SER A 267 -0.83 7.16 8.94
CA SER A 267 -0.38 8.56 8.75
C SER A 267 -1.29 9.59 9.43
N GLY A 268 -2.51 9.19 9.79
CA GLY A 268 -3.48 10.02 10.49
C GLY A 268 -3.39 9.88 12.02
N PRO A 269 -4.30 9.15 12.68
CA PRO A 269 -4.31 8.97 14.13
C PRO A 269 -2.98 8.52 14.74
N MET A 270 -2.32 7.47 14.21
CA MET A 270 -1.13 6.91 14.87
C MET A 270 0.06 7.87 14.86
N GLU A 271 0.36 8.51 13.72
CA GLU A 271 1.45 9.50 13.65
C GLU A 271 1.13 10.76 14.48
N LYS A 272 -0.14 11.21 14.52
CA LYS A 272 -0.58 12.33 15.37
C LYS A 272 -0.42 12.04 16.86
N VAL A 273 -0.85 10.86 17.32
CA VAL A 273 -0.72 10.44 18.73
C VAL A 273 0.76 10.26 19.09
N THR A 274 1.53 9.57 18.26
CA THR A 274 2.98 9.37 18.46
C THR A 274 3.69 10.72 18.61
N ARG A 275 3.45 11.68 17.71
CA ARG A 275 4.06 13.02 17.79
C ARG A 275 3.66 13.78 19.05
N ARG A 276 2.40 13.67 19.50
CA ARG A 276 1.91 14.30 20.73
C ARG A 276 2.56 13.70 21.99
N VAL A 277 2.65 12.37 22.07
CA VAL A 277 3.28 11.65 23.19
C VAL A 277 4.77 11.98 23.27
N MET A 278 5.49 11.94 22.14
CA MET A 278 6.91 12.33 22.06
C MET A 278 7.12 13.79 22.48
N LYS A 279 6.25 14.72 22.06
CA LYS A 279 6.31 16.12 22.48
C LYS A 279 6.11 16.27 24.00
N ARG A 280 5.12 15.59 24.59
CA ARG A 280 4.86 15.72 26.04
C ARG A 280 5.95 15.08 26.90
N TRP A 281 6.55 13.97 26.46
CA TRP A 281 7.73 13.40 27.12
C TRP A 281 8.97 14.33 27.02
N ALA A 282 9.15 15.03 25.89
CA ALA A 282 10.23 16.01 25.74
C ALA A 282 10.03 17.25 26.63
N GLU A 283 8.79 17.73 26.78
CA GLU A 283 8.43 18.78 27.75
C GLU A 283 8.68 18.31 29.18
N TYR A 284 8.16 17.14 29.56
CA TYR A 284 8.39 16.54 30.87
C TYR A 284 9.89 16.39 31.20
N SER A 285 10.73 16.01 30.21
CA SER A 285 12.18 15.94 30.36
C SER A 285 12.87 17.31 30.49
N HIS A 286 12.20 18.42 30.12
CA HIS A 286 12.69 19.78 30.36
C HIS A 286 12.20 20.29 31.72
N ASP A 287 10.91 20.12 32.02
CA ASP A 287 10.26 20.42 33.29
C ASP A 287 11.07 19.80 34.47
N HIS A 288 11.51 18.54 34.32
CA HIS A 288 12.33 17.84 35.31
C HIS A 288 13.80 18.29 35.36
N ALA A 289 14.41 18.75 34.26
CA ALA A 289 15.79 19.23 34.29
C ALA A 289 15.90 20.54 35.08
N ASP A 290 14.93 21.45 34.89
CA ASP A 290 14.88 22.72 35.62
C ASP A 290 14.56 22.48 37.12
N LEU A 291 13.67 21.53 37.43
CA LEU A 291 13.36 21.11 38.80
C LEU A 291 14.56 20.47 39.51
N GLY A 292 15.31 19.59 38.83
CA GLY A 292 16.52 18.96 39.36
C GLY A 292 17.58 20.01 39.70
N ALA A 293 17.86 20.92 38.75
CA ALA A 293 18.75 22.05 38.96
C ALA A 293 18.31 22.96 40.12
N ALA A 294 17.01 23.24 40.27
CA ALA A 294 16.49 24.05 41.36
C ALA A 294 16.67 23.39 42.74
N ILE A 295 16.43 22.07 42.85
CA ILE A 295 16.57 21.32 44.11
C ILE A 295 18.06 21.13 44.47
N ASN A 296 18.93 20.84 43.50
CA ASN A 296 20.38 20.83 43.68
C ASN A 296 20.93 22.23 44.06
N GLY A 297 20.31 23.30 43.57
CA GLY A 297 20.65 24.67 43.97
C GLY A 297 20.16 25.01 45.39
N PHE A 298 19.03 24.44 45.81
CA PHE A 298 18.48 24.64 47.15
C PHE A 298 19.30 23.92 48.23
N SER A 299 19.76 22.69 47.99
CA SER A 299 20.56 21.92 48.97
C SER A 299 21.84 22.63 49.43
N LEU A 300 22.40 23.51 48.60
CA LEU A 300 23.58 24.35 48.92
C LEU A 300 23.33 25.38 50.02
N ASN A 301 22.07 25.70 50.34
CA ASN A 301 21.69 26.64 51.40
C ASN A 301 21.36 25.94 52.73
N GLU A 302 21.24 24.61 52.71
CA GLU A 302 20.89 23.78 53.86
C GLU A 302 22.13 23.11 54.48
N SER A 303 21.93 22.34 55.55
CA SER A 303 23.02 21.59 56.18
C SER A 303 22.62 20.19 56.66
N GLY A 304 23.62 19.37 57.01
CA GLY A 304 23.43 18.04 57.58
C GLY A 304 22.66 17.07 56.67
N ALA A 305 21.84 16.20 57.28
CA ALA A 305 21.06 15.19 56.57
C ALA A 305 19.98 15.79 55.63
N LEU A 306 19.52 17.02 55.90
CA LEU A 306 18.56 17.72 55.04
C LEU A 306 19.21 18.13 53.70
N ALA A 307 20.39 18.75 53.74
CA ALA A 307 21.14 19.09 52.53
C ALA A 307 21.45 17.84 51.69
N ALA A 308 21.96 16.77 52.32
CA ALA A 308 22.25 15.51 51.65
C ALA A 308 20.99 14.90 50.99
N SER A 309 19.84 14.93 51.68
CA SER A 309 18.58 14.42 51.15
C SER A 309 18.03 15.25 49.99
N LEU A 310 18.17 16.58 50.04
CA LEU A 310 17.79 17.48 48.96
C LEU A 310 18.69 17.27 47.73
N GLU A 311 20.02 17.21 47.91
CA GLU A 311 20.95 16.90 46.83
C GLU A 311 20.64 15.52 46.21
N LYS A 312 20.37 14.50 47.04
CA LYS A 312 19.98 13.18 46.57
C LYS A 312 18.69 13.22 45.74
N THR A 313 17.72 14.04 46.14
CA THR A 313 16.45 14.26 45.44
C THR A 313 16.66 14.94 44.08
N GLY A 314 17.49 15.99 44.03
CA GLY A 314 17.87 16.64 42.77
C GLY A 314 18.58 15.68 41.81
N GLN A 315 19.58 14.93 42.29
CA GLN A 315 20.27 13.88 41.53
C GLN A 315 19.33 12.78 41.00
N ALA A 316 18.28 12.41 41.75
CA ALA A 316 17.29 11.43 41.29
C ALA A 316 16.37 12.00 40.20
N ILE A 317 15.99 13.27 40.33
CA ILE A 317 15.23 14.01 39.31
C ILE A 317 16.08 14.19 38.03
N ASP A 318 17.39 14.46 38.16
CA ASP A 318 18.34 14.49 37.04
C ASP A 318 18.46 13.14 36.34
N THR A 319 18.51 12.06 37.14
CA THR A 319 18.48 10.68 36.62
C THR A 319 17.17 10.39 35.87
N GLY A 320 16.06 10.98 36.32
CA GLY A 320 14.76 10.97 35.65
C GLY A 320 14.75 11.72 34.31
N TYR A 321 15.29 12.94 34.22
CA TYR A 321 15.36 13.65 32.94
C TYR A 321 16.31 12.92 31.97
N LEU A 322 17.48 12.48 32.43
CA LEU A 322 18.47 11.79 31.59
C LEU A 322 17.94 10.46 31.05
N SER A 323 17.22 9.69 31.88
CA SER A 323 16.57 8.44 31.44
C SER A 323 15.41 8.71 30.48
N THR A 324 14.62 9.78 30.69
CA THR A 324 13.54 10.18 29.78
C THR A 324 14.09 10.64 28.41
N SER A 325 15.19 11.40 28.41
CA SER A 325 15.89 11.80 27.19
C SER A 325 16.46 10.61 26.40
N ALA A 326 16.87 9.53 27.09
CA ALA A 326 17.27 8.28 26.45
C ALA A 326 16.06 7.50 25.89
N LEU A 327 14.96 7.39 26.66
CA LEU A 327 13.70 6.76 26.25
C LEU A 327 13.16 7.40 24.96
N LEU A 328 13.20 8.74 24.86
CA LEU A 328 12.82 9.48 23.65
C LEU A 328 13.68 9.11 22.43
N GLN A 329 15.00 8.98 22.58
CA GLN A 329 15.88 8.59 21.47
C GLN A 329 15.61 7.15 21.01
N GLU A 330 15.32 6.24 21.95
CA GLU A 330 14.94 4.87 21.65
C GLU A 330 13.60 4.86 20.89
N MET A 331 12.53 5.47 21.45
CA MET A 331 11.20 5.56 20.85
C MET A 331 11.18 6.19 19.45
N GLU A 332 11.99 7.21 19.19
CA GLU A 332 12.12 7.79 17.84
C GLU A 332 12.60 6.71 16.83
N SER A 333 13.60 5.93 17.22
CA SER A 333 14.24 4.93 16.34
C SER A 333 13.53 3.58 16.27
N THR A 334 12.85 3.13 17.34
CA THR A 334 12.20 1.82 17.42
C THR A 334 10.70 1.86 17.16
N TRP A 335 10.07 3.04 17.23
CA TRP A 335 8.64 3.21 16.99
C TRP A 335 8.30 4.28 15.95
N ALA A 336 8.75 5.53 16.13
CA ALA A 336 8.32 6.63 15.25
C ALA A 336 8.86 6.47 13.81
N GLU A 337 10.13 6.09 13.65
CA GLU A 337 10.74 5.82 12.35
C GLU A 337 10.09 4.62 11.63
N PRO A 338 9.95 3.41 12.23
CA PRO A 338 9.24 2.29 11.61
C PRO A 338 7.76 2.57 11.32
N LEU A 339 7.05 3.29 12.20
CA LEU A 339 5.64 3.67 11.96
C LEU A 339 5.51 4.56 10.71
N HIS A 340 6.41 5.55 10.57
CA HIS A 340 6.47 6.37 9.37
C HIS A 340 6.82 5.55 8.12
N GLU A 341 7.69 4.53 8.23
CA GLU A 341 7.99 3.62 7.13
C GLU A 341 6.76 2.81 6.69
N TYR A 342 5.88 2.38 7.61
CA TYR A 342 4.62 1.72 7.27
C TYR A 342 3.61 2.63 6.53
N SER A 343 3.66 3.95 6.74
CA SER A 343 2.92 4.89 5.89
C SER A 343 3.40 4.85 4.42
N GLN A 344 4.71 4.66 4.21
CA GLN A 344 5.32 4.60 2.89
C GLN A 344 5.04 3.26 2.18
N PHE A 345 5.03 2.15 2.91
CA PHE A 345 4.57 0.85 2.38
C PHE A 345 3.15 0.90 1.84
N SER A 346 2.25 1.64 2.49
CA SER A 346 0.88 1.84 1.99
C SER A 346 0.87 2.48 0.60
N SER A 347 1.75 3.46 0.36
CA SER A 347 1.92 4.11 -0.95
C SER A 347 2.62 3.24 -2.00
N ILE A 348 3.32 2.17 -1.58
CA ILE A 348 3.91 1.17 -2.47
C ILE A 348 2.83 0.18 -2.90
N ILE A 349 2.05 -0.35 -1.94
CA ILE A 349 0.98 -1.32 -2.20
C ILE A 349 -0.07 -0.77 -3.16
N LYS A 350 -0.52 0.48 -2.99
CA LYS A 350 -1.45 1.13 -3.94
C LYS A 350 -0.91 1.16 -5.38
N LYS A 351 0.41 1.22 -5.58
CA LYS A 351 1.02 1.19 -6.93
C LYS A 351 1.07 -0.21 -7.54
N LEU A 352 1.25 -1.26 -6.73
CA LEU A 352 1.12 -2.64 -7.19
C LEU A 352 -0.33 -2.98 -7.57
N LEU A 353 -1.29 -2.58 -6.73
CA LEU A 353 -2.71 -2.75 -6.99
C LEU A 353 -3.11 -1.99 -8.28
N MET A 354 -2.66 -0.75 -8.43
CA MET A 354 -2.83 0.02 -9.67
C MET A 354 -2.18 -0.61 -10.92
N TYR A 355 -0.99 -1.21 -10.80
CA TYR A 355 -0.35 -1.94 -11.90
C TYR A 355 -1.18 -3.18 -12.30
N ARG A 356 -1.69 -3.93 -11.32
CA ARG A 356 -2.60 -5.07 -11.54
C ARG A 356 -3.90 -4.63 -12.19
N HIS A 357 -4.49 -3.52 -11.74
CA HIS A 357 -5.66 -2.89 -12.33
C HIS A 357 -5.41 -2.52 -13.79
N GLN A 358 -4.32 -1.81 -14.10
CA GLN A 358 -3.96 -1.45 -15.48
C GLN A 358 -3.64 -2.67 -16.37
N LYS A 359 -3.09 -3.77 -15.85
CA LYS A 359 -2.96 -5.05 -16.59
C LYS A 359 -4.32 -5.71 -16.85
N HIS A 360 -5.28 -5.57 -15.92
CA HIS A 360 -6.64 -6.09 -16.12
C HIS A 360 -7.44 -5.27 -17.14
N VAL A 361 -7.37 -3.93 -17.07
CA VAL A 361 -7.96 -3.05 -18.10
C VAL A 361 -7.34 -3.32 -19.46
N GLN A 362 -6.04 -3.64 -19.54
CA GLN A 362 -5.39 -4.05 -20.79
C GLN A 362 -6.03 -5.28 -21.41
N TYR A 363 -6.31 -6.30 -20.59
CA TYR A 363 -6.97 -7.53 -21.03
C TYR A 363 -8.38 -7.23 -21.54
N GLU A 364 -9.23 -6.55 -20.77
CA GLU A 364 -10.60 -6.19 -21.17
C GLU A 364 -10.61 -5.35 -22.47
N MET A 365 -9.80 -4.28 -22.55
CA MET A 365 -9.67 -3.46 -23.77
C MET A 365 -9.13 -4.23 -24.98
N THR A 366 -8.36 -5.31 -24.79
CA THR A 366 -7.89 -6.15 -25.90
C THR A 366 -9.00 -7.09 -26.39
N GLN A 367 -9.86 -7.60 -25.49
CA GLN A 367 -11.07 -8.35 -25.87
C GLN A 367 -12.01 -7.48 -26.72
N ASP A 368 -12.33 -6.28 -26.22
CA ASP A 368 -13.25 -5.35 -26.90
C ASP A 368 -12.68 -4.89 -28.26
N GLY A 369 -11.35 -4.73 -28.35
CA GLY A 369 -10.65 -4.46 -29.61
C GLY A 369 -10.71 -5.60 -30.62
N ILE A 370 -10.62 -6.86 -30.16
CA ILE A 370 -10.79 -8.06 -30.99
C ILE A 370 -12.22 -8.18 -31.51
N GLU A 371 -13.21 -7.95 -30.66
CA GLU A 371 -14.64 -8.00 -31.01
C GLU A 371 -14.96 -6.98 -32.12
N SER A 372 -14.59 -5.71 -31.92
CA SER A 372 -14.73 -4.66 -32.92
C SER A 372 -13.98 -4.97 -34.24
N LYS A 373 -12.82 -5.65 -34.18
CA LYS A 373 -12.09 -6.07 -35.38
C LYS A 373 -12.74 -7.24 -36.12
N ARG A 374 -13.40 -8.16 -35.41
CA ARG A 374 -14.19 -9.25 -36.01
C ARG A 374 -15.45 -8.71 -36.70
N GLU A 375 -16.14 -7.75 -36.09
CA GLU A 375 -17.27 -7.03 -36.73
C GLU A 375 -16.83 -6.26 -37.98
N GLN A 376 -15.71 -5.52 -37.90
CA GLN A 376 -15.13 -4.81 -39.04
C GLN A 376 -14.77 -5.79 -40.16
N LEU A 377 -14.13 -6.92 -39.84
CA LEU A 377 -13.78 -7.95 -40.81
C LEU A 377 -15.01 -8.55 -41.50
N GLN A 378 -16.03 -8.97 -40.74
CA GLN A 378 -17.27 -9.52 -41.29
C GLN A 378 -17.97 -8.51 -42.22
N THR A 379 -17.91 -7.22 -41.90
CA THR A 379 -18.47 -6.15 -42.73
C THR A 379 -17.70 -5.99 -44.03
N LEU A 380 -16.36 -5.97 -44.00
CA LEU A 380 -15.52 -5.92 -45.20
C LEU A 380 -15.72 -7.16 -46.09
N GLU A 381 -15.82 -8.35 -45.49
CA GLU A 381 -16.06 -9.62 -46.21
C GLU A 381 -17.46 -9.67 -46.85
N ARG A 382 -18.50 -9.14 -46.19
CA ARG A 382 -19.84 -8.99 -46.76
C ARG A 382 -19.81 -8.05 -47.98
N ASN A 383 -19.17 -6.89 -47.84
CA ASN A 383 -19.07 -5.90 -48.91
C ASN A 383 -18.30 -6.43 -50.13
N GLU A 384 -17.25 -7.22 -49.91
CA GLU A 384 -16.50 -7.90 -50.99
C GLU A 384 -17.35 -8.98 -51.68
N GLN A 385 -18.12 -9.78 -50.94
CA GLN A 385 -19.07 -10.74 -51.53
C GLN A 385 -20.17 -10.07 -52.37
N GLU A 386 -20.68 -8.92 -51.91
CA GLU A 386 -21.68 -8.14 -52.65
C GLU A 386 -21.08 -7.50 -53.90
N ALA A 387 -19.86 -6.98 -53.84
CA ALA A 387 -19.15 -6.47 -55.01
C ALA A 387 -18.89 -7.57 -56.05
N GLN A 388 -18.41 -8.75 -55.64
CA GLN A 388 -18.18 -9.89 -56.54
C GLN A 388 -19.49 -10.38 -57.21
N ARG A 389 -20.63 -10.35 -56.50
CA ARG A 389 -21.95 -10.65 -57.08
C ARG A 389 -22.36 -9.63 -58.15
N LEU A 390 -22.16 -8.33 -57.88
CA LEU A 390 -22.46 -7.26 -58.84
C LEU A 390 -21.57 -7.35 -60.08
N GLU A 391 -20.28 -7.62 -59.91
CA GLU A 391 -19.33 -7.79 -61.00
C GLU A 391 -19.66 -9.02 -61.87
N GLY A 392 -20.00 -10.16 -61.25
CA GLY A 392 -20.48 -11.34 -61.97
C GLY A 392 -21.76 -11.07 -62.79
N ALA A 393 -22.69 -10.29 -62.24
CA ALA A 393 -23.92 -9.89 -62.94
C ALA A 393 -23.64 -8.92 -64.11
N LEU A 394 -22.71 -7.98 -63.94
CA LEU A 394 -22.29 -7.04 -64.99
C LEU A 394 -21.52 -7.75 -66.11
N SER A 395 -20.60 -8.66 -65.77
CA SER A 395 -19.85 -9.48 -66.73
C SER A 395 -20.80 -10.32 -67.59
N GLY A 396 -21.82 -10.94 -66.98
CA GLY A 396 -22.87 -11.68 -67.68
C GLY A 396 -23.79 -10.86 -68.60
N SER A 397 -23.72 -9.52 -68.56
CA SER A 397 -24.60 -8.62 -69.33
C SER A 397 -24.06 -8.23 -70.71
N THR A 398 -22.85 -8.67 -71.08
CA THR A 398 -22.14 -8.14 -72.25
C THR A 398 -22.47 -8.88 -73.57
N ILE A 399 -23.44 -8.31 -74.30
CA ILE A 399 -23.68 -8.45 -75.74
C ILE A 399 -24.28 -9.80 -76.24
N ARG A 400 -25.60 -9.77 -76.50
CA ARG A 400 -26.23 -10.47 -77.64
C ARG A 400 -26.87 -9.43 -78.57
N PRO A 401 -26.47 -9.32 -79.85
CA PRO A 401 -27.08 -8.37 -80.78
C PRO A 401 -28.31 -8.99 -81.47
N SER A 402 -29.53 -8.63 -81.05
CA SER A 402 -30.77 -9.04 -81.72
C SER A 402 -31.21 -8.04 -82.79
N ARG A 403 -31.38 -8.53 -84.01
CA ARG A 403 -31.67 -7.76 -85.24
C ARG A 403 -33.18 -7.57 -85.46
N SER A 404 -33.62 -6.31 -85.49
CA SER A 404 -34.81 -5.73 -86.16
C SER A 404 -36.02 -6.61 -86.56
N THR A 405 -37.22 -6.17 -86.16
CA THR A 405 -38.40 -6.09 -87.05
C THR A 405 -39.34 -4.95 -86.60
N ASN A 406 -40.27 -4.54 -87.49
CA ASN A 406 -41.17 -3.40 -87.35
C ASN A 406 -42.65 -3.84 -87.53
N SER A 407 -43.61 -2.94 -87.24
CA SER A 407 -45.09 -3.12 -87.23
C SER A 407 -45.69 -3.46 -85.85
N GLY A 408 -46.87 -2.96 -85.44
CA GLY A 408 -47.72 -1.91 -86.05
C GLY A 408 -49.18 -1.89 -85.55
N THR A 409 -49.80 -0.70 -85.58
CA THR A 409 -51.27 -0.40 -85.50
C THR A 409 -52.12 -0.76 -84.26
N ASN A 410 -52.74 0.29 -83.70
CA ASN A 410 -54.06 0.47 -83.06
C ASN A 410 -55.05 -0.71 -82.92
N GLY A 411 -55.82 -0.71 -81.81
CA GLY A 411 -57.10 -1.45 -81.72
C GLY A 411 -57.81 -1.29 -80.35
N SER A 412 -58.90 -0.53 -80.30
CA SER A 412 -59.75 -0.29 -79.12
C SER A 412 -60.90 -1.29 -78.95
N GLY A 413 -61.38 -1.54 -77.72
CA GLY A 413 -62.66 -2.22 -77.46
C GLY A 413 -62.92 -2.49 -75.97
N SER A 414 -64.17 -2.33 -75.52
CA SER A 414 -64.66 -2.50 -74.13
C SER A 414 -65.66 -3.67 -74.02
N ASP A 415 -66.01 -4.07 -72.78
CA ASP A 415 -67.39 -3.97 -72.22
C ASP A 415 -67.45 -4.55 -70.78
N GLU A 416 -68.62 -4.50 -70.10
CA GLU A 416 -68.70 -4.25 -68.64
C GLU A 416 -69.57 -5.22 -67.78
N ASN A 417 -69.24 -5.27 -66.47
CA ASN A 417 -70.16 -5.36 -65.30
C ASN A 417 -71.05 -6.63 -65.08
N PRO A 418 -71.88 -6.79 -63.99
CA PRO A 418 -72.30 -5.82 -62.95
C PRO A 418 -72.21 -6.18 -61.43
N GLU A 419 -72.07 -5.12 -60.62
CA GLU A 419 -72.68 -4.77 -59.29
C GLU A 419 -72.95 -5.78 -58.13
N THR A 420 -72.68 -5.35 -56.87
CA THR A 420 -73.69 -5.27 -55.77
C THR A 420 -73.31 -4.44 -54.50
N ARG A 421 -74.09 -3.36 -54.26
CA ARG A 421 -74.53 -2.61 -53.04
C ARG A 421 -73.90 -2.66 -51.61
N GLU A 422 -73.80 -1.45 -51.02
CA GLU A 422 -74.20 -0.94 -49.66
C GLU A 422 -73.53 -1.55 -48.38
N GLN A 423 -73.28 -0.84 -47.24
CA GLN A 423 -74.05 0.20 -46.51
C GLN A 423 -73.17 1.02 -45.49
N ASP A 424 -73.74 2.00 -44.76
CA ASP A 424 -73.07 2.98 -43.83
C ASP A 424 -72.83 2.50 -42.36
N ASP A 425 -71.92 3.14 -41.58
CA ASP A 425 -72.19 4.24 -40.60
C ASP A 425 -71.04 4.54 -39.56
N ALA A 426 -70.97 5.78 -39.02
CA ALA A 426 -70.23 6.37 -37.85
C ALA A 426 -68.74 5.97 -37.52
N GLU A 427 -67.82 6.78 -36.96
CA GLU A 427 -67.86 7.96 -36.05
C GLU A 427 -66.54 8.83 -36.16
N VAL A 428 -66.51 10.08 -35.67
CA VAL A 428 -65.50 11.17 -35.97
C VAL A 428 -65.49 12.20 -34.79
N PRO A 429 -64.44 13.01 -34.39
CA PRO A 429 -63.11 13.41 -34.96
C PRO A 429 -61.92 13.17 -33.94
N PRO A 430 -60.84 13.99 -33.68
CA PRO A 430 -60.19 15.15 -34.35
C PRO A 430 -58.62 15.23 -34.46
N TYR A 431 -58.20 16.29 -35.15
CA TYR A 431 -56.89 16.93 -35.46
C TYR A 431 -55.76 17.17 -34.42
N SER A 432 -54.54 17.41 -34.94
CA SER A 432 -53.48 18.26 -34.35
C SER A 432 -52.53 18.87 -35.43
N PRO A 433 -51.77 19.97 -35.16
CA PRO A 433 -51.24 20.91 -36.19
C PRO A 433 -49.70 20.91 -36.41
N PRO A 434 -49.17 21.64 -37.42
CA PRO A 434 -47.74 21.70 -37.78
C PRO A 434 -46.91 22.76 -37.00
N PRO A 435 -45.55 22.67 -37.00
CA PRO A 435 -44.67 23.54 -36.20
C PRO A 435 -44.23 24.87 -36.87
N PRO A 436 -43.80 25.90 -36.08
CA PRO A 436 -43.46 27.26 -36.53
C PRO A 436 -41.95 27.50 -36.85
N PRO A 437 -41.57 28.67 -37.43
CA PRO A 437 -40.21 28.96 -37.93
C PRO A 437 -39.24 29.64 -36.93
N ALA A 438 -37.93 29.66 -37.28
CA ALA A 438 -36.81 30.07 -36.41
C ALA A 438 -36.25 31.50 -36.63
N ARG A 439 -35.48 32.03 -35.66
CA ARG A 439 -34.62 33.24 -35.78
C ARG A 439 -33.47 33.32 -34.74
N ARG A 440 -32.21 33.50 -35.23
CA ARG A 440 -31.04 34.30 -34.73
C ARG A 440 -30.71 34.31 -33.20
N GLY A 441 -29.45 34.24 -32.72
CA GLY A 441 -28.11 34.34 -33.35
C GLY A 441 -26.96 34.23 -32.31
N PRO A 442 -25.75 34.81 -32.54
CA PRO A 442 -24.49 34.08 -32.87
C PRO A 442 -23.33 34.36 -31.85
N PRO A 443 -21.99 34.17 -32.12
CA PRO A 443 -21.26 33.55 -33.25
C PRO A 443 -20.08 32.59 -32.85
N ALA A 444 -19.34 32.12 -33.88
CA ALA A 444 -17.93 31.68 -33.86
C ALA A 444 -17.54 30.36 -33.13
N MET A 445 -16.66 29.50 -33.66
CA MET A 445 -16.04 29.43 -35.00
C MET A 445 -15.81 27.96 -35.37
N GLY A 446 -16.19 27.56 -36.58
CA GLY A 446 -15.90 26.24 -37.16
C GLY A 446 -15.77 26.35 -38.67
N PHE A 447 -14.79 25.67 -39.25
CA PHE A 447 -14.53 25.67 -40.70
C PHE A 447 -14.02 24.30 -41.15
N LEU A 448 -14.27 24.00 -42.44
CA LEU A 448 -13.80 22.84 -43.21
C LEU A 448 -14.43 21.47 -42.86
N HIS A 449 -15.68 21.28 -43.27
CA HIS A 449 -16.16 19.95 -43.69
C HIS A 449 -17.11 20.02 -44.91
N ALA A 450 -16.58 20.49 -46.04
CA ALA A 450 -17.26 20.43 -47.34
C ALA A 450 -16.25 20.38 -48.49
N LEU A 451 -16.52 19.52 -49.48
CA LEU A 451 -15.95 19.50 -50.84
C LEU A 451 -14.41 19.42 -50.96
N SER A 452 -13.87 18.20 -50.96
CA SER A 452 -12.62 17.87 -51.67
C SER A 452 -12.75 16.57 -52.49
N TYR A 453 -13.66 16.58 -53.46
CA TYR A 453 -13.58 15.65 -54.60
C TYR A 453 -12.87 16.36 -55.76
N THR A 454 -12.16 15.59 -56.59
CA THR A 454 -11.38 16.00 -57.80
C THR A 454 -9.89 16.31 -57.57
N LEU A 455 -9.05 15.39 -58.07
CA LEU A 455 -7.62 15.49 -58.41
C LEU A 455 -6.61 16.05 -57.38
N HIS A 456 -5.85 15.13 -56.77
CA HIS A 456 -4.43 14.96 -57.11
C HIS A 456 -3.94 13.53 -56.84
N GLY A 457 -2.96 13.05 -57.62
CA GLY A 457 -2.26 11.78 -57.36
C GLY A 457 -2.95 10.52 -57.89
N MET A 458 -2.85 10.27 -59.20
CA MET A 458 -3.08 8.93 -59.74
C MET A 458 -1.96 7.99 -59.28
N MET A 459 -2.29 7.00 -58.46
CA MET A 459 -1.60 5.71 -58.47
C MET A 459 -2.60 4.62 -58.81
N ASP A 460 -2.18 3.73 -59.71
CA ASP A 460 -2.99 2.65 -60.26
C ASP A 460 -3.18 1.54 -59.23
N VAL A 461 -4.12 1.76 -58.30
CA VAL A 461 -4.56 0.77 -57.31
C VAL A 461 -5.99 0.41 -57.65
N ASP A 462 -6.13 -0.74 -58.32
CA ASP A 462 -7.42 -1.38 -58.57
C ASP A 462 -8.26 -1.43 -57.27
N PRO A 463 -9.53 -0.99 -57.31
CA PRO A 463 -10.38 -0.95 -56.12
C PRO A 463 -10.68 -2.33 -55.54
N GLU A 464 -10.64 -3.41 -56.33
CA GLU A 464 -10.75 -4.78 -55.80
C GLU A 464 -9.51 -5.14 -54.96
N THR A 465 -8.31 -4.92 -55.51
CA THR A 465 -7.03 -5.04 -54.80
C THR A 465 -7.00 -4.18 -53.53
N ALA A 466 -7.55 -2.96 -53.56
CA ALA A 466 -7.69 -2.13 -52.35
C ALA A 466 -8.58 -2.78 -51.28
N ARG A 467 -9.75 -3.32 -51.65
CA ARG A 467 -10.64 -4.05 -50.71
C ARG A 467 -9.94 -5.30 -50.16
N ARG A 468 -9.36 -6.14 -51.02
CA ARG A 468 -8.62 -7.36 -50.63
C ARG A 468 -7.44 -7.07 -49.70
N ASN A 469 -6.68 -6.00 -49.95
CA ASN A 469 -5.60 -5.55 -49.06
C ASN A 469 -6.13 -5.10 -47.69
N SER A 470 -7.28 -4.40 -47.64
CA SER A 470 -7.91 -3.99 -46.38
C SER A 470 -8.38 -5.18 -45.54
N ILE A 471 -8.93 -6.23 -46.17
CA ILE A 471 -9.34 -7.49 -45.52
C ILE A 471 -8.11 -8.20 -44.96
N THR A 472 -7.07 -8.40 -45.78
CA THR A 472 -5.82 -9.07 -45.37
C THR A 472 -5.17 -8.37 -44.18
N LYS A 473 -5.03 -7.04 -44.24
CA LYS A 473 -4.49 -6.23 -43.13
C LYS A 473 -5.35 -6.30 -41.87
N THR A 474 -6.67 -6.41 -42.01
CA THR A 474 -7.59 -6.56 -40.87
C THR A 474 -7.43 -7.94 -40.20
N ARG A 475 -7.29 -9.02 -41.00
CA ARG A 475 -6.98 -10.36 -40.49
C ARG A 475 -5.62 -10.45 -39.81
N GLU A 476 -4.59 -9.81 -40.37
CA GLU A 476 -3.26 -9.72 -39.76
C GLU A 476 -3.30 -8.98 -38.41
N THR A 477 -3.98 -7.83 -38.38
CA THR A 477 -4.19 -7.04 -37.14
C THR A 477 -4.96 -7.86 -36.09
N LEU A 478 -5.96 -8.65 -36.51
CA LEU A 478 -6.73 -9.52 -35.63
C LEU A 478 -5.84 -10.61 -35.01
N SER A 479 -5.01 -11.29 -35.80
CA SER A 479 -4.05 -12.29 -35.31
C SER A 479 -3.08 -11.69 -34.28
N GLN A 480 -2.51 -10.51 -34.56
CA GLN A 480 -1.61 -9.81 -33.64
C GLN A 480 -2.29 -9.42 -32.32
N LEU A 481 -3.59 -9.08 -32.36
CA LEU A 481 -4.38 -8.81 -31.16
C LEU A 481 -4.73 -10.10 -30.40
N GLU A 482 -4.98 -11.22 -31.07
CA GLU A 482 -5.27 -12.51 -30.43
C GLU A 482 -4.03 -13.05 -29.69
N ASP A 483 -2.84 -12.93 -30.25
CA ASP A 483 -1.57 -13.19 -29.54
C ASP A 483 -1.41 -12.27 -28.31
N ALA A 484 -1.73 -10.98 -28.47
CA ALA A 484 -1.67 -10.01 -27.38
C ALA A 484 -2.72 -10.26 -26.28
N LEU A 485 -3.89 -10.80 -26.62
CA LEU A 485 -4.89 -11.23 -25.66
C LEU A 485 -4.37 -12.42 -24.84
N GLN A 486 -3.74 -13.40 -25.49
CA GLN A 486 -3.13 -14.53 -24.78
C GLN A 486 -2.01 -14.05 -23.83
N ALA A 487 -1.15 -13.14 -24.29
CA ALA A 487 -0.08 -12.57 -23.46
C ALA A 487 -0.64 -11.78 -22.26
N SER A 488 -1.63 -10.90 -22.47
CA SER A 488 -2.25 -10.12 -21.38
C SER A 488 -3.04 -10.97 -20.39
N ALA A 489 -3.68 -12.07 -20.84
CA ALA A 489 -4.32 -13.03 -19.95
C ALA A 489 -3.31 -13.75 -19.04
N GLN A 490 -2.16 -14.17 -19.59
CA GLN A 490 -1.07 -14.78 -18.83
C GLN A 490 -0.47 -13.77 -17.83
N ASP A 491 -0.22 -12.55 -18.26
CA ASP A 491 0.31 -11.46 -17.43
C ASP A 491 -0.63 -11.07 -16.28
N LEU A 492 -1.94 -10.98 -16.54
CA LEU A 492 -2.95 -10.69 -15.52
C LEU A 492 -3.02 -11.81 -14.48
N LYS A 493 -2.96 -13.07 -14.92
CA LYS A 493 -2.91 -14.25 -14.04
C LYS A 493 -1.65 -14.21 -13.17
N TYR A 494 -0.47 -14.02 -13.78
CA TYR A 494 0.80 -13.93 -13.08
C TYR A 494 0.84 -12.76 -12.08
N ALA A 495 0.46 -11.56 -12.51
CA ALA A 495 0.46 -10.37 -11.67
C ALA A 495 -0.48 -10.53 -10.48
N SER A 496 -1.70 -11.05 -10.71
CA SER A 496 -2.66 -11.31 -9.63
C SER A 496 -2.12 -12.35 -8.63
N SER A 497 -1.56 -13.48 -9.10
CA SER A 497 -1.04 -14.50 -8.19
C SER A 497 0.20 -14.05 -7.41
N THR A 498 1.12 -13.32 -8.07
CA THR A 498 2.38 -12.86 -7.46
C THR A 498 2.12 -11.74 -6.46
N ILE A 499 1.26 -10.77 -6.80
CA ILE A 499 0.91 -9.67 -5.88
C ILE A 499 0.15 -10.20 -4.66
N GLN A 500 -0.75 -11.17 -4.80
CA GLN A 500 -1.40 -11.80 -3.64
C GLN A 500 -0.37 -12.50 -2.73
N ALA A 501 0.51 -13.33 -3.30
CA ALA A 501 1.53 -14.03 -2.53
C ALA A 501 2.51 -13.07 -1.82
N ASP A 502 2.79 -11.91 -2.43
CA ASP A 502 3.55 -10.83 -1.79
C ASP A 502 2.76 -10.17 -0.65
N LEU A 503 1.51 -9.75 -0.89
CA LEU A 503 0.64 -9.16 0.13
C LEU A 503 0.51 -10.06 1.37
N ASP A 504 0.34 -11.37 1.18
CA ASP A 504 0.30 -12.35 2.27
C ASP A 504 1.62 -12.41 3.05
N ARG A 505 2.76 -12.34 2.34
CA ARG A 505 4.11 -12.32 2.92
C ARG A 505 4.40 -11.01 3.65
N PHE A 506 3.98 -9.88 3.10
CA PHE A 506 4.12 -8.56 3.71
C PHE A 506 3.21 -8.42 4.93
N GLN A 507 2.00 -8.98 4.90
CA GLN A 507 1.11 -9.06 6.06
C GLN A 507 1.78 -9.83 7.21
N ARG A 508 2.46 -10.96 6.93
CA ARG A 508 3.27 -11.69 7.94
C ARG A 508 4.43 -10.83 8.47
N GLN A 509 5.19 -10.16 7.60
CA GLN A 509 6.28 -9.27 8.02
C GLN A 509 5.77 -8.12 8.88
N LYS A 510 4.68 -7.46 8.49
CA LYS A 510 4.05 -6.36 9.23
C LYS A 510 3.60 -6.78 10.64
N VAL A 511 3.01 -7.97 10.78
CA VAL A 511 2.59 -8.49 12.10
C VAL A 511 3.81 -8.80 12.98
N ALA A 512 4.90 -9.32 12.40
CA ALA A 512 6.15 -9.55 13.14
C ALA A 512 6.82 -8.22 13.56
N ASP A 513 6.94 -7.27 12.65
CA ASP A 513 7.60 -5.98 12.89
C ASP A 513 6.80 -5.13 13.89
N LEU A 514 5.46 -5.02 13.75
CA LEU A 514 4.61 -4.33 14.73
C LEU A 514 4.67 -4.98 16.12
N ARG A 515 4.81 -6.31 16.19
CA ARG A 515 5.01 -7.02 17.45
C ARG A 515 6.35 -6.64 18.10
N GLU A 516 7.45 -6.62 17.35
CA GLU A 516 8.74 -6.27 17.92
C GLU A 516 8.85 -4.77 18.25
N MET A 517 8.21 -3.88 17.46
CA MET A 517 8.04 -2.46 17.82
C MET A 517 7.34 -2.28 19.17
N ALA A 518 6.25 -3.02 19.42
CA ALA A 518 5.53 -2.97 20.70
C ALA A 518 6.32 -3.61 21.86
N ILE A 519 7.05 -4.69 21.60
CA ILE A 519 7.93 -5.34 22.59
C ILE A 519 9.12 -4.44 22.94
N SER A 520 9.73 -3.77 21.96
CA SER A 520 10.78 -2.77 22.18
C SER A 520 10.25 -1.64 23.05
N MET A 521 9.15 -0.99 22.64
CA MET A 521 8.48 0.07 23.41
C MET A 521 8.27 -0.29 24.89
N ALA A 522 7.81 -1.53 25.16
CA ALA A 522 7.59 -2.03 26.51
C ALA A 522 8.90 -2.31 27.28
N ARG A 523 9.97 -2.77 26.61
CA ARG A 523 11.31 -2.92 27.22
C ARG A 523 11.90 -1.55 27.59
N SER A 524 11.85 -0.57 26.68
CA SER A 524 12.35 0.79 26.91
C SER A 524 11.67 1.44 28.12
N HIS A 525 10.33 1.37 28.18
CA HIS A 525 9.56 1.89 29.33
C HIS A 525 9.86 1.14 30.63
N ARG A 526 9.99 -0.19 30.60
CA ARG A 526 10.35 -1.00 31.78
C ARG A 526 11.71 -0.58 32.34
N ASP A 527 12.71 -0.39 31.48
CA ASP A 527 14.07 -0.10 31.92
C ASP A 527 14.24 1.38 32.30
N TRP A 528 13.45 2.29 31.71
CA TRP A 528 13.20 3.65 32.25
C TRP A 528 12.60 3.59 33.66
N CYS A 529 11.52 2.82 33.89
CA CYS A 529 10.88 2.69 35.20
C CYS A 529 11.86 2.18 36.27
N LYS A 530 12.67 1.15 35.95
CA LYS A 530 13.69 0.61 36.87
C LYS A 530 14.72 1.67 37.27
N LYS A 531 15.31 2.35 36.29
CA LYS A 531 16.34 3.37 36.54
C LYS A 531 15.80 4.55 37.36
N ASN A 532 14.51 4.87 37.24
CA ASN A 532 13.86 5.85 38.10
C ASN A 532 13.63 5.28 39.52
N LEU A 533 13.13 4.04 39.65
CA LEU A 533 12.93 3.38 40.95
C LEU A 533 14.23 3.30 41.75
N GLU A 534 15.31 2.82 41.13
CA GLU A 534 16.65 2.72 41.74
C GLU A 534 17.13 4.08 42.29
N ALA A 535 16.87 5.17 41.57
CA ALA A 535 17.21 6.52 42.02
C ALA A 535 16.35 7.00 43.20
N TRP A 536 15.04 6.73 43.18
CA TRP A 536 14.13 7.10 44.28
C TRP A 536 14.28 6.22 45.53
N GLU A 537 14.73 4.97 45.40
CA GLU A 537 15.12 4.12 46.54
C GLU A 537 16.39 4.65 47.23
N GLU A 538 17.32 5.26 46.48
CA GLU A 538 18.47 5.97 47.04
C GLU A 538 18.02 7.23 47.82
N VAL A 539 17.12 8.05 47.25
CA VAL A 539 16.52 9.20 47.95
C VAL A 539 15.87 8.78 49.26
N LYS A 540 14.99 7.76 49.22
CA LYS A 540 14.29 7.26 50.40
C LYS A 540 15.25 6.83 51.51
N ARG A 541 16.40 6.25 51.15
CA ARG A 541 17.43 5.83 52.11
C ARG A 541 18.17 7.04 52.71
N GLU A 542 18.41 8.09 51.93
CA GLU A 542 19.01 9.33 52.45
C GLU A 542 18.03 10.09 53.36
N THR A 543 16.77 10.26 52.93
CA THR A 543 15.71 10.93 53.71
C THR A 543 15.45 10.24 55.05
N SER A 544 15.63 8.91 55.15
CA SER A 544 15.52 8.19 56.42
C SER A 544 16.59 8.54 57.48
N LYS A 545 17.58 9.38 57.14
CA LYS A 545 18.59 9.92 58.07
C LYS A 545 18.24 11.30 58.63
N ILE A 546 17.16 11.94 58.14
CA ILE A 546 16.69 13.21 58.70
C ILE A 546 16.07 12.94 60.07
N GLU A 547 16.49 13.71 61.08
CA GLU A 547 15.92 13.61 62.43
C GLU A 547 14.46 14.08 62.46
N ASP A 548 13.66 13.48 63.35
CA ASP A 548 12.24 13.80 63.47
C ASP A 548 12.01 15.25 63.91
N HIS A 549 11.25 15.99 63.11
CA HIS A 549 10.95 17.40 63.39
C HIS A 549 10.18 17.54 64.72
N PRO A 550 10.60 18.43 65.65
CA PRO A 550 10.06 18.49 67.01
C PRO A 550 8.57 18.84 67.07
N ASN A 551 8.06 19.62 66.11
CA ASN A 551 6.62 19.77 65.91
C ASN A 551 6.09 18.61 65.05
N ARG A 552 5.76 17.50 65.70
CA ARG A 552 4.85 16.48 65.14
C ARG A 552 3.42 16.82 65.55
N LEU A 553 2.44 16.54 64.67
CA LEU A 553 1.06 16.35 65.11
C LEU A 553 1.02 15.12 66.04
N PRO A 554 0.20 15.12 67.11
CA PRO A 554 0.04 13.94 67.93
C PRO A 554 -0.44 12.78 67.06
N LEU A 555 0.18 11.61 67.23
CA LEU A 555 -0.35 10.37 66.65
C LEU A 555 -1.73 10.14 67.28
N ASN A 556 -2.77 10.00 66.47
CA ASN A 556 -4.05 9.52 66.97
C ASN A 556 -3.82 8.16 67.63
N GLU A 557 -4.08 8.07 68.92
CA GLU A 557 -4.03 6.80 69.64
C GLU A 557 -5.06 5.84 69.00
N PRO A 558 -4.74 4.54 68.86
CA PRO A 558 -5.72 3.57 68.36
C PRO A 558 -6.90 3.50 69.35
N ASP A 559 -8.12 3.36 68.82
CA ASP A 559 -9.36 3.43 69.60
C ASP A 559 -9.29 2.63 70.90
N SER A 560 -9.67 3.30 71.99
CA SER A 560 -9.76 2.67 73.31
C SER A 560 -10.71 1.45 73.27
N ALA A 561 -10.29 0.36 73.91
CA ALA A 561 -10.98 -0.91 73.85
C ALA A 561 -12.46 -0.79 74.27
N PRO A 562 -13.39 -1.53 73.63
CA PRO A 562 -14.82 -1.36 73.83
C PRO A 562 -15.20 -1.61 75.30
N VAL A 563 -15.85 -0.62 75.91
CA VAL A 563 -16.35 -0.70 77.28
C VAL A 563 -17.46 -1.75 77.35
N SER A 564 -17.28 -2.75 78.19
CA SER A 564 -18.28 -3.81 78.43
C SER A 564 -19.50 -3.25 79.16
N GLU A 565 -20.69 -3.33 78.55
CA GLU A 565 -21.96 -2.96 79.21
C GLU A 565 -22.28 -3.89 80.39
N PRO A 566 -22.69 -3.35 81.56
CA PRO A 566 -23.19 -4.15 82.66
C PRO A 566 -24.68 -4.51 82.45
N THR A 567 -25.00 -5.81 82.38
CA THR A 567 -26.38 -6.30 82.34
C THR A 567 -27.19 -5.82 83.54
N THR A 568 -28.29 -5.10 83.31
CA THR A 568 -29.32 -4.85 84.33
C THR A 568 -30.61 -5.59 83.95
N GLY A 569 -31.19 -6.28 84.93
CA GLY A 569 -32.27 -7.24 84.71
C GLY A 569 -33.66 -6.60 84.65
N ARG A 570 -34.54 -7.23 83.86
CA ARG A 570 -35.98 -6.98 83.83
C ARG A 570 -36.68 -7.56 85.07
N PRO A 571 -37.62 -6.84 85.70
CA PRO A 571 -38.72 -7.45 86.44
C PRO A 571 -40.04 -7.36 85.65
N THR A 572 -40.68 -8.52 85.48
CA THR A 572 -42.08 -8.74 85.03
C THR A 572 -42.57 -7.85 83.87
#